data_AF-A0A7C7X2Q0-F1
#
_entry.id   AF-A0A7C7X2Q0-F1
#
_cell.length_a   1.000
_cell.length_b   1.000
_cell.length_c   1.000
_cell.angle_alpha   90.00
_cell.angle_beta   90.00
_cell.angle_gamma   90.00
#
_symmetry.space_group_name_H-M   'P 1'
#
loop_
_entity.id
_entity.type
_entity.pdbx_description
1 polymer ?
#
loop_
_entity_poly.entity_id
_entity_poly.type
_entity_poly.pdbx_seq_one_letter_code
_entity_poly.pdbx_strand_id
1 'polypeptide(L)'
;KKIGIAKQVGVDSNNTVILVMTDNQGDDVSISWQRIKKVGEVILLGDSTPTASSTSVQQGLKCPSCNFDNKLDSKFCESCGTAI
;
A
#
# COMPACT_ATOMS: atom_id res chain seq x y z
N LYS A 1 -17.99 -6.32 -7.46
CA LYS A 1 -18.44 -5.23 -6.56
C LYS A 1 -17.83 -3.92 -7.06
N LYS A 2 -18.61 -2.83 -7.19
CA LYS A 2 -18.06 -1.50 -7.49
C LYS A 2 -17.32 -0.98 -6.25
N ILE A 3 -16.07 -0.58 -6.43
CA ILE A 3 -15.23 -0.06 -5.34
C ILE A 3 -14.98 1.45 -5.42
N GLY A 4 -15.39 2.09 -6.52
CA GLY A 4 -15.31 3.55 -6.70
C GLY A 4 -15.32 3.95 -8.18
N ILE A 5 -14.83 5.15 -8.47
CA ILE A 5 -14.83 5.77 -9.80
C ILE A 5 -13.42 6.22 -10.15
N ALA A 6 -12.94 5.87 -11.35
CA ALA A 6 -11.65 6.33 -11.85
C ALA A 6 -11.64 7.86 -11.96
N LYS A 7 -10.58 8.49 -11.41
CA LYS A 7 -10.40 9.94 -11.39
C LYS A 7 -9.33 10.39 -12.36
N GLN A 8 -8.15 9.79 -12.30
CA GLN A 8 -7.02 10.12 -13.18
C GLN A 8 -5.98 9.00 -13.24
N VAL A 9 -5.08 9.09 -14.21
CA VAL A 9 -3.88 8.23 -14.31
C VAL A 9 -2.66 9.08 -13.96
N GLY A 10 -1.81 8.56 -13.09
CA GLY A 10 -0.60 9.24 -12.61
C GLY A 10 0.63 8.35 -12.71
N VAL A 11 1.77 8.93 -12.36
CA VAL A 11 3.06 8.23 -12.23
C VAL A 11 3.57 8.47 -10.81
N ASP A 12 3.97 7.42 -10.11
CA ASP A 12 4.52 7.53 -8.76
C ASP A 12 6.01 7.94 -8.76
N SER A 13 6.60 8.06 -7.56
CA SER A 13 8.02 8.41 -7.39
C SER A 13 9.00 7.37 -7.94
N ASN A 14 8.53 6.15 -8.22
CA ASN A 14 9.31 5.06 -8.81
C ASN A 14 9.06 4.95 -10.32
N ASN A 15 8.53 6.00 -10.94
CA ASN A 15 8.19 6.04 -12.36
C ASN A 15 7.19 4.94 -12.78
N THR A 16 6.35 4.46 -11.85
CA THR A 16 5.34 3.44 -12.10
C THR A 16 3.97 4.07 -12.32
N VAL A 17 3.23 3.57 -13.31
CA VAL A 17 1.88 4.05 -13.61
C VAL A 17 0.89 3.59 -12.54
N ILE A 18 0.07 4.52 -12.05
CA ILE A 18 -0.98 4.28 -11.07
C ILE A 18 -2.32 4.86 -11.54
N LEU A 19 -3.40 4.20 -11.18
CA LEU A 19 -4.77 4.70 -11.32
C LEU A 19 -5.21 5.32 -10.00
N VAL A 20 -5.53 6.61 -10.01
CA VAL A 20 -6.18 7.27 -8.87
C VAL A 20 -7.68 7.17 -9.07
N MET A 21 -8.37 6.69 -8.04
CA MET A 21 -9.83 6.57 -8.02
C MET A 21 -10.40 7.14 -6.73
N THR A 22 -11.60 7.68 -6.81
CA THR A 22 -12.36 8.06 -5.61
C THR A 22 -13.18 6.85 -5.18
N ASP A 23 -13.01 6.43 -3.92
CA ASP A 23 -13.71 5.28 -3.38
C ASP A 23 -15.16 5.60 -2.99
N ASN A 24 -15.85 4.64 -2.37
CA ASN A 24 -17.25 4.83 -1.97
C ASN A 24 -17.43 5.76 -0.75
N GLN A 25 -16.35 6.11 -0.04
CA GLN A 25 -16.34 7.06 1.08
C GLN A 25 -15.98 8.49 0.64
N GLY A 26 -15.51 8.64 -0.60
CA GLY A 26 -15.08 9.93 -1.16
C GLY A 26 -13.57 10.16 -1.03
N ASP A 27 -12.81 9.16 -0.57
CA ASP A 27 -11.36 9.24 -0.44
C ASP A 27 -10.67 8.89 -1.76
N ASP A 28 -9.56 9.58 -2.05
CA ASP A 28 -8.73 9.27 -3.21
C ASP A 28 -7.77 8.12 -2.89
N VAL A 29 -7.91 7.02 -3.62
CA VAL A 29 -7.11 5.80 -3.48
C VAL A 29 -6.30 5.56 -4.75
N SER A 30 -5.02 5.22 -4.59
CA SER A 30 -4.15 4.84 -5.70
C SER A 30 -4.08 3.33 -5.89
N ILE A 31 -4.26 2.87 -7.12
CA ILE A 31 -4.20 1.47 -7.53
C ILE A 31 -3.07 1.28 -8.53
N SER A 32 -2.17 0.34 -8.27
CA SER A 32 -1.13 -0.03 -9.23
C SER A 32 -1.75 -0.52 -10.54
N TRP A 33 -1.23 -0.02 -11.68
CA TRP A 33 -1.69 -0.41 -13.01
C TRP A 33 -1.58 -1.92 -13.25
N GLN A 34 -0.65 -2.60 -12.58
CA GLN A 34 -0.45 -4.06 -12.68
C GLN A 34 -1.67 -4.86 -12.20
N ARG A 35 -2.52 -4.27 -11.34
CA ARG A 35 -3.72 -4.92 -10.83
C ARG A 35 -4.89 -4.87 -11.82
N ILE A 36 -4.78 -4.07 -12.87
CA ILE A 36 -5.84 -3.90 -13.85
C ILE A 36 -5.79 -5.10 -14.81
N LYS A 37 -6.82 -5.95 -14.76
CA LYS A 37 -6.98 -7.08 -15.69
C LYS A 37 -7.50 -6.62 -17.04
N LYS A 38 -8.41 -5.63 -17.06
CA LYS A 38 -9.03 -5.13 -18.29
C LYS A 38 -9.51 -3.69 -18.14
N VAL A 39 -9.37 -2.91 -19.20
CA VAL A 39 -9.95 -1.57 -19.36
C VAL A 39 -11.00 -1.62 -20.47
N GLY A 40 -12.17 -1.04 -20.24
CA GLY A 40 -13.28 -0.95 -21.18
C GLY A 40 -14.31 0.05 -20.65
N GLU A 41 -15.60 -0.23 -20.86
CA GLU A 41 -16.69 0.53 -20.20
C GLU A 41 -16.55 0.53 -18.67
N VAL A 42 -16.04 -0.58 -18.13
CA VAL A 42 -15.66 -0.71 -16.73
C VAL A 42 -14.22 -1.21 -16.61
N ILE A 43 -13.52 -0.78 -15.57
CA ILE A 43 -12.17 -1.26 -15.24
C ILE A 43 -12.31 -2.49 -14.34
N LEU A 44 -11.79 -3.62 -14.80
CA LEU A 44 -11.75 -4.86 -14.03
C LEU A 44 -10.42 -4.97 -13.30
N LEU A 45 -10.49 -5.04 -11.98
CA LEU A 45 -9.34 -5.31 -11.13
C LEU A 45 -9.20 -6.80 -10.90
N GLY A 46 -7.97 -7.27 -10.95
CA GLY A 46 -7.61 -8.65 -10.64
C GLY A 46 -7.32 -8.91 -9.18
N ASP A 47 -7.26 -10.19 -8.85
CA ASP A 47 -6.86 -10.75 -7.56
C ASP A 47 -5.35 -10.63 -7.34
N SER A 48 -4.76 -9.50 -7.70
CA SER A 48 -3.53 -9.05 -7.07
C SER A 48 -4.02 -8.30 -5.84
N THR A 49 -4.20 -9.01 -4.73
CA THR A 49 -4.49 -8.45 -3.41
C THR A 49 -3.50 -7.34 -3.05
N PRO A 50 -3.96 -6.17 -2.62
CA PRO A 50 -3.19 -5.31 -1.74
C PRO A 50 -4.14 -4.84 -0.65
N THR A 51 -4.44 -5.73 0.27
CA THR A 51 -5.16 -5.40 1.50
C THR A 51 -4.84 -6.52 2.49
N ALA A 52 -3.86 -6.44 3.38
CA ALA A 52 -3.09 -5.30 3.86
C ALA A 52 -1.60 -5.66 3.89
N SER A 53 -0.77 -4.86 3.23
CA SER A 53 0.69 -4.85 3.37
C SER A 53 1.14 -3.53 2.77
N SER A 54 1.26 -2.53 3.65
CA SER A 54 2.57 -2.13 4.17
C SER A 54 3.36 -1.44 3.08
N THR A 55 3.32 -0.11 3.12
CA THR A 55 4.51 0.74 3.05
C THR A 55 5.77 -0.08 2.82
N SER A 56 6.21 -0.16 1.56
CA SER A 56 7.55 -0.58 1.22
C SER A 56 8.51 0.53 1.64
N VAL A 57 8.77 0.62 2.93
CA VAL A 57 9.96 1.26 3.46
C VAL A 57 10.53 0.20 4.39
N GLN A 58 11.57 -0.49 3.90
CA GLN A 58 12.47 -1.38 4.65
C GLN A 58 11.80 -2.10 5.82
N GLN A 59 11.34 -3.34 5.63
CA GLN A 59 10.66 -4.17 6.65
C GLN A 59 11.29 -4.01 8.03
N GLY A 60 10.84 -3.01 8.79
CA GLY A 60 11.36 -2.77 10.10
C GLY A 60 10.88 -3.89 11.01
N LEU A 61 11.76 -4.37 11.89
CA LEU A 61 11.35 -5.38 12.85
C LEU A 61 10.47 -4.70 13.92
N LYS A 62 9.20 -5.06 13.95
CA LYS A 62 8.23 -4.45 14.87
C LYS A 62 8.44 -5.01 16.27
N CYS A 63 8.65 -4.13 17.25
CA CYS A 63 8.88 -4.55 18.63
C CYS A 63 7.61 -5.20 19.21
N PRO A 64 7.67 -6.46 19.69
CA PRO A 64 6.50 -7.12 20.28
C PRO A 64 6.06 -6.51 21.62
N SER A 65 6.93 -5.72 22.26
CA SER A 65 6.68 -5.13 23.58
C SER A 65 6.02 -3.75 23.54
N CYS A 66 6.31 -2.93 22.53
CA CYS A 66 5.78 -1.55 22.43
C CYS A 66 5.26 -1.18 21.05
N ASN A 67 5.27 -2.12 20.10
CA ASN A 67 4.77 -1.96 18.72
C ASN A 67 5.50 -0.90 17.88
N PHE A 68 6.69 -0.45 18.33
CA PHE A 68 7.56 0.46 17.60
C PHE A 68 8.23 -0.24 16.41
N ASP A 69 8.35 0.47 15.29
CA ASP A 69 8.99 -0.04 14.06
C ASP A 69 10.50 0.21 14.13
N ASN A 70 11.31 -0.85 14.32
CA ASN A 70 12.77 -0.76 14.39
C ASN A 70 13.42 -1.09 13.05
N LYS A 71 14.71 -0.81 12.89
CA LYS A 71 15.48 -1.25 11.71
C LYS A 71 15.70 -2.76 11.74
N LEU A 72 16.00 -3.38 10.59
CA LEU A 72 16.25 -4.83 10.47
C LEU A 72 17.52 -5.29 11.21
N ASP A 73 18.48 -4.40 11.40
CA ASP A 73 19.76 -4.64 12.07
C ASP A 73 19.73 -4.31 13.57
N SER A 74 18.60 -3.81 14.08
CA SER A 74 18.42 -3.49 15.50
C SER A 74 18.37 -4.76 16.35
N LYS A 75 19.32 -4.91 17.29
CA LYS A 75 19.31 -5.98 18.32
C LYS A 75 18.38 -5.68 19.51
N PHE A 76 18.04 -4.41 19.68
CA PHE A 76 17.17 -3.91 20.74
C PHE A 76 16.24 -2.83 20.17
N CYS A 77 15.06 -2.70 20.76
CA CYS A 77 14.08 -1.70 20.39
C CYS A 77 14.60 -0.29 20.72
N GLU A 78 14.64 0.59 19.72
CA GLU A 78 15.10 1.98 19.85
C GLU A 78 14.15 2.83 20.74
N SER A 79 12.92 2.38 20.96
CA SER A 79 11.93 3.09 21.79
C SER A 79 11.88 2.60 23.25
N CYS A 80 12.07 1.30 23.52
CA CYS A 80 11.85 0.74 24.86
C CYS A 80 12.99 -0.15 25.39
N GLY A 81 14.03 -0.41 24.59
CA GLY A 81 15.20 -1.18 25.01
C GLY A 81 14.99 -2.70 25.08
N THR A 82 13.77 -3.22 24.83
CA THR A 82 13.51 -4.66 24.76
C THR A 82 14.33 -5.30 23.64
N ALA A 83 14.88 -6.49 23.85
CA ALA A 83 15.52 -7.25 22.77
C ALA A 83 14.48 -7.67 21.72
N ILE A 84 14.83 -7.53 20.44
CA ILE A 84 13.93 -7.75 19.30
C ILE A 84 14.57 -8.61 18.22
#